data_AF-A0A8K0TYS8-F1
#
_entry.id   AF-A0A8K0TYS8-F1
#
_cell.length_a   1.000
_cell.length_b   1.000
_cell.length_c   1.000
_cell.angle_alpha   90.00
_cell.angle_beta   90.00
_cell.angle_gamma   90.00
#
_symmetry.space_group_name_H-M   'P 1'
#
loop_
_entity.id
_entity.type
_entity.pdbx_description
1 polymer ?
#
loop_
_entity_poly.entity_id
_entity_poly.type
_entity_poly.pdbx_seq_one_letter_code
_entity_poly.pdbx_strand_id
1 'polypeptide(L)'
;MDSSTLTLDCWVYGTDPEKIFSVEIPRQLTVAQLKEAIKLKKPVRFRDADPDDLALYKTSFPDEEATLLNLSQFPSSPESREPSETLLPLIVVDAPAPHMTVNCWVRGQDLSTVFSVEIAPTKTVSILKRAIKDENLTRLRDIDANGLALYKVSILEKDLEETVKGLAFDHGEPLLATATLSEVFPDAPRGGHVHIIVEAPLSSQSPRRPRVLVASLIMPS
;
A
#
# COMPACT_ATOMS: atom_id res chain seq x y z
N MET A 1 -39.98 25.34 10.46
CA MET A 1 -38.56 25.57 10.15
C MET A 1 -38.18 24.48 9.15
N ASP A 2 -38.14 24.82 7.87
CA ASP A 2 -37.78 23.89 6.80
C ASP A 2 -36.33 23.45 6.99
N SER A 3 -36.13 22.24 7.48
CA SER A 3 -34.80 21.63 7.56
C SER A 3 -34.48 21.03 6.20
N SER A 4 -34.14 21.89 5.23
CA SER A 4 -33.77 21.47 3.89
C SER A 4 -32.62 20.45 3.96
N THR A 5 -32.87 19.23 3.49
CA THR A 5 -31.86 18.16 3.41
C THR A 5 -31.01 18.33 2.16
N LEU A 6 -29.76 17.90 2.24
CA LEU A 6 -28.78 17.87 1.17
C LEU A 6 -28.39 16.40 0.93
N THR A 7 -28.45 15.98 -0.33
CA THR A 7 -27.94 14.68 -0.75
C THR A 7 -26.53 14.84 -1.28
N LEU A 8 -25.60 14.06 -0.74
CA LEU A 8 -24.18 14.06 -1.10
C LEU A 8 -23.81 12.68 -1.61
N ASP A 9 -23.33 12.62 -2.84
CA ASP A 9 -22.80 11.38 -3.40
C ASP A 9 -21.39 11.15 -2.89
N CYS A 10 -21.12 9.97 -2.38
CA CYS A 10 -19.86 9.62 -1.74
C CYS A 10 -19.21 8.46 -2.47
N TRP A 11 -17.94 8.61 -2.81
CA TRP A 11 -17.11 7.54 -3.35
C TRP A 11 -15.95 7.25 -2.39
N VAL A 12 -15.65 5.97 -2.14
CA VAL A 12 -14.55 5.59 -1.25
C VAL A 12 -13.26 5.47 -2.05
N TYR A 13 -12.22 6.17 -1.63
CA TYR A 13 -10.93 6.10 -2.30
C TYR A 13 -10.42 4.65 -2.34
N GLY A 14 -9.85 4.26 -3.50
CA GLY A 14 -9.39 2.89 -3.73
C GLY A 14 -10.49 1.84 -3.89
N THR A 15 -11.75 2.26 -4.10
CA THR A 15 -12.82 1.36 -4.56
C THR A 15 -13.11 1.53 -6.04
N ASP A 16 -13.89 0.59 -6.56
CA ASP A 16 -14.49 0.68 -7.89
C ASP A 16 -15.21 2.04 -8.05
N PRO A 17 -14.90 2.83 -9.10
CA PRO A 17 -15.55 4.10 -9.41
C PRO A 17 -17.08 4.02 -9.44
N GLU A 18 -17.63 2.86 -9.81
CA GLU A 18 -19.08 2.66 -9.95
C GLU A 18 -19.77 2.45 -8.59
N LYS A 19 -19.00 2.23 -7.51
CA LYS A 19 -19.53 1.98 -6.15
C LYS A 19 -19.76 3.26 -5.35
N ILE A 20 -20.43 4.22 -5.96
CA ILE A 20 -20.87 5.46 -5.32
C ILE A 20 -22.08 5.17 -4.43
N PHE A 21 -22.21 5.91 -3.32
CA PHE A 21 -23.38 5.83 -2.45
C PHE A 21 -23.79 7.22 -1.96
N SER A 22 -25.09 7.48 -1.88
CA SER A 22 -25.61 8.78 -1.45
C SER A 22 -25.88 8.82 0.05
N VAL A 23 -25.53 9.95 0.68
CA VAL A 23 -25.79 10.26 2.09
C VAL A 23 -26.66 11.50 2.15
N GLU A 24 -27.79 11.41 2.87
CA GLU A 24 -28.71 12.52 3.09
C GLU A 24 -28.43 13.13 4.47
N ILE A 25 -28.12 14.42 4.51
CA ILE A 25 -27.89 15.17 5.75
C ILE A 25 -28.60 16.52 5.71
N PRO A 26 -29.10 17.05 6.85
CA PRO A 26 -29.58 18.43 6.90
C PRO A 26 -28.49 19.45 6.53
N ARG A 27 -28.85 20.53 5.83
CA ARG A 27 -27.90 21.55 5.35
C ARG A 27 -27.09 22.24 6.46
N GLN A 28 -27.62 22.29 7.68
CA GLN A 28 -26.93 22.88 8.83
C GLN A 28 -25.93 21.94 9.53
N LEU A 29 -25.74 20.70 9.06
CA LEU A 29 -24.79 19.77 9.69
C LEU A 29 -23.33 20.15 9.41
N THR A 30 -22.49 19.86 10.38
CA THR A 30 -21.04 20.00 10.29
C THR A 30 -20.39 18.84 9.53
N VAL A 31 -19.14 19.04 9.11
CA VAL A 31 -18.33 17.99 8.47
C VAL A 31 -18.16 16.77 9.39
N ALA A 32 -17.99 16.97 10.71
CA ALA A 32 -17.90 15.87 11.67
C ALA A 32 -19.17 14.98 11.64
N GLN A 33 -20.35 15.61 11.61
CA GLN A 33 -21.61 14.86 11.53
C GLN A 33 -21.81 14.18 10.17
N LEU A 34 -21.24 14.74 9.08
CA LEU A 34 -21.18 14.06 7.79
C LEU A 34 -20.27 12.82 7.84
N LYS A 35 -19.10 12.89 8.50
CA LYS A 35 -18.21 11.73 8.69
C LYS A 35 -18.93 10.61 9.45
N GLU A 36 -19.67 10.95 10.50
CA GLU A 36 -20.53 10.02 11.23
C GLU A 36 -21.62 9.40 10.35
N ALA A 37 -22.32 10.22 9.56
CA ALA A 37 -23.36 9.75 8.65
C ALA A 37 -22.80 8.79 7.58
N ILE A 38 -21.60 9.05 7.07
CA ILE A 38 -20.89 8.18 6.14
C ILE A 38 -20.55 6.83 6.80
N LYS A 39 -20.00 6.86 8.02
CA LYS A 39 -19.70 5.64 8.80
C LYS A 39 -20.97 4.83 9.04
N LEU A 40 -22.07 5.46 9.44
CA LEU A 40 -23.35 4.82 9.69
C LEU A 40 -23.96 4.20 8.42
N LYS A 41 -23.75 4.83 7.25
CA LYS A 41 -24.23 4.32 5.96
C LYS A 41 -23.48 3.08 5.48
N LYS A 42 -22.18 2.98 5.80
CA LYS A 42 -21.31 1.84 5.41
C LYS A 42 -20.57 1.28 6.64
N PRO A 43 -21.28 0.74 7.65
CA PRO A 43 -20.69 0.40 8.93
C PRO A 43 -19.72 -0.77 8.84
N VAL A 44 -19.93 -1.70 7.89
CA VAL A 44 -19.00 -2.80 7.64
C VAL A 44 -17.67 -2.29 7.08
N ARG A 45 -17.70 -1.22 6.27
CA ARG A 45 -16.53 -0.71 5.57
C ARG A 45 -15.69 0.22 6.44
N PHE A 46 -16.34 1.00 7.29
CA PHE A 46 -15.70 1.94 8.22
C PHE A 46 -15.76 1.45 9.66
N ARG A 47 -15.94 0.13 9.88
CA ARG A 47 -16.09 -0.45 11.22
C ARG A 47 -14.93 -0.08 12.14
N ASP A 48 -13.73 -0.16 11.59
CA ASP A 48 -12.47 -0.03 12.30
C ASP A 48 -11.84 1.37 12.11
N ALA A 49 -12.54 2.29 11.44
CA ALA A 49 -12.10 3.67 11.22
C ALA A 49 -12.80 4.62 12.21
N ASP A 50 -12.05 5.49 12.87
CA ASP A 50 -12.65 6.60 13.62
C ASP A 50 -13.28 7.60 12.63
N PRO A 51 -14.50 8.10 12.88
CA PRO A 51 -15.10 9.15 12.05
C PRO A 51 -14.16 10.32 11.84
N ASP A 52 -13.44 10.77 12.88
CA ASP A 52 -12.57 11.94 12.79
C ASP A 52 -11.38 11.72 11.86
N ASP A 53 -10.95 10.47 11.71
CA ASP A 53 -9.86 10.06 10.83
C ASP A 53 -10.27 10.00 9.35
N LEU A 54 -11.57 10.06 9.02
CA LEU A 54 -12.01 10.11 7.62
C LEU A 54 -11.61 11.44 6.98
N ALA A 55 -10.80 11.39 5.93
CA ALA A 55 -10.51 12.52 5.08
C ALA A 55 -11.60 12.63 4.00
N LEU A 56 -12.22 13.81 3.90
CA LEU A 56 -13.28 14.11 2.94
C LEU A 56 -12.78 15.15 1.94
N TYR A 57 -12.80 14.81 0.65
CA TYR A 57 -12.44 15.74 -0.41
C TYR A 57 -13.68 16.05 -1.25
N LYS A 58 -13.99 17.34 -1.39
CA LYS A 58 -15.03 17.80 -2.29
C LYS A 58 -14.45 17.87 -3.70
N THR A 59 -15.07 17.16 -4.64
CA THR A 59 -14.76 17.28 -6.07
C THR A 59 -16.03 17.60 -6.86
N SER A 60 -15.84 18.28 -7.97
CA SER A 60 -16.89 18.63 -8.92
C SER A 60 -16.40 18.21 -10.30
N PHE A 61 -16.90 17.09 -10.81
CA PHE A 61 -16.54 16.59 -12.13
C PHE A 61 -17.53 17.11 -13.17
N PRO A 62 -17.07 17.69 -14.29
CA PRO A 62 -17.94 17.97 -15.43
C PRO A 62 -18.48 16.64 -16.00
N ASP A 63 -19.74 16.69 -16.41
CA ASP A 63 -20.65 15.55 -16.61
C ASP A 63 -20.20 14.43 -17.57
N GLU A 64 -20.78 13.26 -17.29
CA GLU A 64 -20.88 11.95 -17.96
C GLU A 64 -20.17 11.70 -19.31
N GLU A 65 -18.91 11.23 -19.27
CA GLU A 65 -18.34 10.19 -20.17
C GLU A 65 -16.86 9.94 -19.84
N ALA A 66 -16.21 10.89 -19.16
CA ALA A 66 -14.80 10.80 -18.76
C ALA A 66 -14.57 10.12 -17.39
N THR A 67 -15.63 9.63 -16.76
CA THR A 67 -15.76 9.46 -15.30
C THR A 67 -15.03 8.25 -14.70
N LEU A 68 -14.70 7.22 -15.49
CA LEU A 68 -14.08 5.99 -14.95
C LEU A 68 -12.55 5.97 -15.00
N LEU A 69 -11.91 6.84 -15.78
CA LEU A 69 -10.46 6.81 -16.00
C LEU A 69 -9.68 7.79 -15.11
N ASN A 70 -10.32 8.87 -14.64
CA ASN A 70 -9.63 9.94 -13.89
C ASN A 70 -9.51 9.73 -12.38
N LEU A 71 -10.25 8.80 -11.76
CA LEU A 71 -10.09 8.50 -10.33
C LEU A 71 -8.76 7.81 -10.00
N SER A 72 -8.06 7.30 -11.02
CA SER A 72 -6.75 6.67 -10.88
C SER A 72 -5.58 7.67 -10.93
N GLN A 73 -5.83 8.93 -11.26
CA GLN A 73 -4.81 9.96 -11.48
C GLN A 73 -5.01 11.23 -10.62
N PHE A 74 -5.53 11.10 -9.39
CA PHE A 74 -5.65 12.27 -8.51
C PHE A 74 -4.29 12.98 -8.33
N PRO A 75 -4.16 14.26 -8.72
CA PRO A 75 -2.99 15.04 -8.43
C PRO A 75 -3.03 15.53 -6.97
N SER A 76 -1.87 15.51 -6.32
CA SER A 76 -1.63 15.84 -4.91
C SER A 76 -1.79 17.33 -4.55
N SER A 77 -2.48 18.15 -5.36
CA SER A 77 -2.46 19.61 -5.21
C SER A 77 -3.77 20.28 -5.62
N PRO A 78 -4.23 21.33 -4.89
CA PRO A 78 -5.46 22.04 -5.20
C PRO A 78 -5.17 23.15 -6.22
N GLU A 79 -5.66 23.01 -7.45
CA GLU A 79 -5.69 24.12 -8.40
C GLU A 79 -7.13 24.53 -8.69
N SER A 80 -7.37 25.82 -8.54
CA SER A 80 -8.64 26.52 -8.49
C SER A 80 -9.25 26.69 -9.88
N ARG A 81 -10.48 26.21 -10.07
CA ARG A 81 -11.33 26.60 -11.22
C ARG A 81 -12.76 26.90 -10.75
N GLU A 82 -13.29 28.00 -11.26
CA GLU A 82 -14.61 28.54 -10.91
C GLU A 82 -15.78 27.71 -11.50
N PRO A 83 -16.98 27.72 -10.87
CA PRO A 83 -18.01 26.73 -11.13
C PRO A 83 -18.97 27.16 -12.24
N SER A 84 -19.18 26.27 -13.22
CA SER A 84 -20.36 26.28 -14.10
C SER A 84 -21.35 25.22 -13.61
N GLU A 85 -22.62 25.51 -13.78
CA GLU A 85 -23.75 25.06 -12.97
C GLU A 85 -24.08 23.56 -13.09
N THR A 86 -24.62 23.01 -12.00
CA THR A 86 -25.23 21.66 -11.86
C THR A 86 -24.28 20.47 -11.71
N LEU A 87 -23.11 20.68 -11.09
CA LEU A 87 -22.24 19.58 -10.70
C LEU A 87 -22.75 18.98 -9.37
N LEU A 88 -23.19 17.71 -9.38
CA LEU A 88 -23.47 17.00 -8.15
C LEU A 88 -22.17 16.94 -7.33
N PRO A 89 -22.15 17.43 -6.08
CA PRO A 89 -20.95 17.41 -5.26
C PRO A 89 -20.62 15.96 -4.89
N LEU A 90 -19.60 15.39 -5.54
CA LEU A 90 -19.06 14.10 -5.14
C LEU A 90 -18.06 14.31 -3.99
N ILE A 91 -18.22 13.53 -2.93
CA ILE A 91 -17.33 13.50 -1.79
C ILE A 91 -16.46 12.24 -1.90
N VAL A 92 -15.17 12.44 -2.06
CA VAL A 92 -14.20 11.35 -1.92
C VAL A 92 -13.97 11.13 -0.44
N VAL A 93 -14.28 9.91 0.01
CA VAL A 93 -14.05 9.46 1.38
C VAL A 93 -12.79 8.62 1.39
N ASP A 94 -11.74 9.16 1.99
CA ASP A 94 -10.52 8.43 2.27
C ASP A 94 -10.53 8.05 3.75
N ALA A 95 -10.63 6.75 4.03
CA ALA A 95 -10.52 6.23 5.38
C ALA A 95 -9.11 5.68 5.54
N PRO A 96 -8.39 6.00 6.63
CA PRO A 96 -7.21 5.26 6.97
C PRO A 96 -7.65 3.80 7.13
N ALA A 97 -7.17 2.95 6.24
CA ALA A 97 -7.35 1.54 6.41
C ALA A 97 -6.67 1.14 7.73
N PRO A 98 -7.17 0.17 8.50
CA PRO A 98 -6.36 -0.39 9.56
C PRO A 98 -5.04 -0.88 8.94
N HIS A 99 -3.92 -0.27 9.33
CA HIS A 99 -2.60 -0.67 8.89
C HIS A 99 -2.04 -1.68 9.88
N MET A 100 -1.53 -2.80 9.39
CA MET A 100 -0.68 -3.68 10.19
C MET A 100 0.78 -3.37 9.89
N THR A 101 1.64 -3.56 10.88
CA THR A 101 3.08 -3.43 10.71
C THR A 101 3.69 -4.82 10.61
N VAL A 102 4.36 -5.10 9.50
CA VAL A 102 5.10 -6.35 9.29
C VAL A 102 6.60 -6.07 9.27
N ASN A 103 7.36 -6.88 10.00
CA ASN A 103 8.79 -6.73 10.15
C ASN A 103 9.47 -7.68 9.18
N CYS A 104 10.32 -7.13 8.34
CA CYS A 104 10.91 -7.79 7.20
C CYS A 104 12.42 -7.86 7.39
N TRP A 105 13.00 -9.01 7.04
CA TRP A 105 14.44 -9.19 6.97
C TRP A 105 14.82 -9.78 5.61
N VAL A 106 15.85 -9.22 4.97
CA VAL A 106 16.34 -9.71 3.69
C VAL A 106 17.40 -10.78 3.93
N ARG A 107 17.21 -11.96 3.32
CA ARG A 107 18.12 -13.08 3.47
C ARG A 107 19.54 -12.71 3.03
N GLY A 108 20.53 -13.10 3.84
CA GLY A 108 21.94 -12.83 3.60
C GLY A 108 22.38 -11.41 3.95
N GLN A 109 21.53 -10.62 4.61
CA GLN A 109 21.91 -9.32 5.15
C GLN A 109 22.26 -9.41 6.64
N ASP A 110 22.82 -8.34 7.17
CA ASP A 110 23.05 -8.21 8.60
C ASP A 110 21.72 -8.22 9.39
N LEU A 111 21.74 -8.77 10.59
CA LEU A 111 20.54 -8.95 11.41
C LEU A 111 20.01 -7.62 11.97
N SER A 112 20.87 -6.60 12.11
CA SER A 112 20.45 -5.24 12.49
C SER A 112 19.65 -4.51 11.40
N THR A 113 19.43 -5.14 10.25
CA THR A 113 18.79 -4.53 9.08
C THR A 113 17.33 -4.93 8.91
N VAL A 114 16.71 -5.47 9.97
CA VAL A 114 15.26 -5.63 10.05
C VAL A 114 14.60 -4.26 9.86
N PHE A 115 13.56 -4.20 9.06
CA PHE A 115 12.79 -2.99 8.79
C PHE A 115 11.30 -3.30 8.82
N SER A 116 10.49 -2.28 9.07
CA SER A 116 9.04 -2.42 9.19
C SER A 116 8.35 -1.86 7.95
N VAL A 117 7.25 -2.50 7.54
CA VAL A 117 6.38 -2.04 6.47
C VAL A 117 4.96 -1.93 7.02
N GLU A 118 4.34 -0.76 6.85
CA GLU A 118 2.94 -0.54 7.20
C GLU A 118 2.05 -0.83 5.98
N ILE A 119 1.08 -1.74 6.15
CA ILE A 119 0.24 -2.19 5.05
C ILE A 119 -1.12 -2.66 5.54
N ALA A 120 -2.17 -2.38 4.79
CA ALA A 120 -3.51 -2.80 5.15
C ALA A 120 -3.68 -4.34 5.00
N PRO A 121 -4.41 -5.02 5.91
CA PRO A 121 -4.61 -6.47 5.89
C PRO A 121 -5.36 -6.94 4.65
N THR A 122 -6.13 -6.05 4.02
CA THR A 122 -6.89 -6.34 2.79
C THR A 122 -6.02 -6.37 1.54
N LYS A 123 -4.76 -5.90 1.61
CA LYS A 123 -3.84 -5.94 0.47
C LYS A 123 -3.31 -7.35 0.26
N THR A 124 -2.87 -7.61 -0.97
CA THR A 124 -2.29 -8.89 -1.35
C THR A 124 -0.78 -8.93 -1.09
N VAL A 125 -0.23 -10.14 -1.07
CA VAL A 125 1.23 -10.36 -1.01
C VAL A 125 1.96 -9.67 -2.17
N SER A 126 1.35 -9.56 -3.36
CA SER A 126 1.95 -8.80 -4.48
C SER A 126 2.13 -7.31 -4.17
N ILE A 127 1.18 -6.69 -3.47
CA ILE A 127 1.29 -5.29 -3.02
C ILE A 127 2.35 -5.18 -1.92
N LEU A 128 2.40 -6.15 -1.00
CA LEU A 128 3.45 -6.22 0.03
C LEU A 128 4.86 -6.30 -0.59
N LYS A 129 5.06 -7.10 -1.65
CA LYS A 129 6.36 -7.16 -2.37
C LYS A 129 6.80 -5.79 -2.89
N ARG A 130 5.86 -5.00 -3.41
CA ARG A 130 6.14 -3.63 -3.87
C ARG A 130 6.49 -2.71 -2.71
N ALA A 131 5.70 -2.75 -1.64
CA ALA A 131 5.95 -1.95 -0.44
C ALA A 131 7.34 -2.25 0.19
N ILE A 132 7.70 -3.54 0.27
CA ILE A 132 9.04 -3.98 0.72
C ILE A 132 10.16 -3.41 -0.15
N LYS A 133 9.97 -3.41 -1.48
CA LYS A 133 10.93 -2.85 -2.42
C LYS A 133 11.08 -1.33 -2.23
N ASP A 134 9.96 -0.63 -2.07
CA ASP A 134 9.92 0.82 -1.93
C ASP A 134 10.55 1.27 -0.59
N GLU A 135 10.37 0.50 0.48
CA GLU A 135 10.99 0.77 1.78
C GLU A 135 12.50 0.49 1.77
N ASN A 136 12.94 -0.51 0.99
CA ASN A 136 14.35 -0.93 0.91
C ASN A 136 14.96 -0.74 -0.48
N LEU A 137 14.73 0.45 -1.07
CA LEU A 137 15.16 0.78 -2.43
C LEU A 137 16.66 0.60 -2.64
N THR A 138 17.49 0.93 -1.65
CA THR A 138 18.95 0.81 -1.77
C THR A 138 19.40 -0.61 -2.09
N ARG A 139 18.67 -1.63 -1.62
CA ARG A 139 19.05 -3.04 -1.76
C ARG A 139 18.23 -3.77 -2.81
N LEU A 140 17.00 -3.35 -3.04
CA LEU A 140 16.05 -4.00 -3.95
C LEU A 140 15.86 -3.22 -5.27
N ARG A 141 16.69 -2.20 -5.53
CA ARG A 141 16.58 -1.33 -6.71
C ARG A 141 16.46 -2.09 -8.02
N ASP A 142 17.39 -3.02 -8.25
CA ASP A 142 17.58 -3.74 -9.51
C ASP A 142 16.77 -5.04 -9.57
N ILE A 143 15.98 -5.35 -8.54
CA ILE A 143 15.18 -6.56 -8.44
C ILE A 143 13.73 -6.21 -8.76
N ASP A 144 13.10 -6.97 -9.66
CA ASP A 144 11.66 -6.84 -9.87
C ASP A 144 10.91 -7.28 -8.61
N ALA A 145 9.94 -6.47 -8.16
CA ALA A 145 9.21 -6.77 -6.94
C ALA A 145 8.51 -8.14 -7.02
N ASN A 146 8.03 -8.57 -8.19
CA ASN A 146 7.39 -9.87 -8.33
C ASN A 146 8.38 -11.03 -8.23
N GLY A 147 9.67 -10.78 -8.52
CA GLY A 147 10.75 -11.73 -8.37
C GLY A 147 11.13 -12.03 -6.92
N LEU A 148 10.68 -11.22 -5.96
CA LEU A 148 10.91 -11.47 -4.54
C LEU A 148 10.11 -12.69 -4.08
N ALA A 149 10.77 -13.63 -3.41
CA ALA A 149 10.09 -14.68 -2.64
C ALA A 149 9.93 -14.21 -1.19
N LEU A 150 8.70 -14.28 -0.69
CA LEU A 150 8.38 -13.87 0.68
C LEU A 150 8.00 -15.11 1.48
N TYR A 151 8.53 -15.22 2.69
CA TYR A 151 8.22 -16.33 3.59
C TYR A 151 7.71 -15.80 4.92
N LYS A 152 6.58 -16.34 5.38
CA LYS A 152 6.04 -16.01 6.70
C LYS A 152 6.84 -16.74 7.78
N VAL A 153 7.29 -16.00 8.77
CA VAL A 153 7.98 -16.51 9.96
C VAL A 153 7.45 -15.85 11.22
N SER A 154 7.83 -16.37 12.38
CA SER A 154 7.53 -15.76 13.68
C SER A 154 8.74 -15.96 14.59
N ILE A 155 9.74 -15.10 14.43
CA ILE A 155 11.04 -15.24 15.11
C ILE A 155 11.31 -13.97 15.89
N LEU A 156 11.62 -14.09 17.18
CA LEU A 156 12.09 -12.95 17.95
C LEU A 156 13.38 -12.42 17.36
N GLU A 157 13.51 -11.10 17.21
CA GLU A 157 14.68 -10.50 16.56
C GLU A 157 16.00 -10.92 17.22
N LYS A 158 16.02 -11.06 18.55
CA LYS A 158 17.17 -11.58 19.32
C LYS A 158 17.55 -13.04 19.00
N ASP A 159 16.60 -13.84 18.55
CA ASP A 159 16.78 -15.27 18.25
C ASP A 159 17.04 -15.50 16.75
N LEU A 160 16.99 -14.43 15.93
CA LEU A 160 17.20 -14.49 14.49
C LEU A 160 18.60 -15.01 14.14
N GLU A 161 19.63 -14.62 14.91
CA GLU A 161 21.01 -15.03 14.67
C GLU A 161 21.20 -16.55 14.78
N GLU A 162 20.67 -17.12 15.85
CA GLU A 162 20.72 -18.55 16.12
C GLU A 162 19.93 -19.33 15.07
N THR A 163 18.74 -18.81 14.71
CA THR A 163 17.87 -19.44 13.71
C THR A 163 18.54 -19.46 12.32
N VAL A 164 19.19 -18.37 11.91
CA VAL A 164 19.89 -18.28 10.61
C VAL A 164 21.13 -19.18 10.57
N LYS A 165 21.89 -19.28 11.66
CA LYS A 165 23.11 -20.10 11.73
C LYS A 165 22.82 -21.60 11.86
N GLY A 166 21.63 -21.99 12.33
CA GLY A 166 21.22 -23.37 12.59
C GLY A 166 21.06 -24.30 11.38
N LEU A 167 21.46 -23.90 10.17
CA LEU A 167 21.59 -24.74 8.96
C LEU A 167 20.31 -25.42 8.40
N ALA A 168 19.12 -25.20 8.95
CA ALA A 168 17.87 -25.70 8.38
C ALA A 168 16.77 -24.64 8.44
N PHE A 169 17.00 -23.51 7.78
CA PHE A 169 15.93 -22.54 7.55
C PHE A 169 15.08 -23.01 6.35
N ASP A 170 14.26 -24.02 6.60
CA ASP A 170 13.22 -24.44 5.68
C ASP A 170 11.98 -23.57 5.95
N HIS A 171 11.85 -22.51 5.15
CA HIS A 171 10.76 -21.55 5.30
C HIS A 171 9.42 -22.06 4.74
N GLY A 172 9.38 -23.33 4.31
CA GLY A 172 8.26 -23.88 3.58
C GLY A 172 8.09 -23.21 2.21
N GLU A 173 6.87 -23.23 1.70
CA GLU A 173 6.56 -22.61 0.42
C GLU A 173 6.46 -21.09 0.53
N PRO A 174 6.93 -20.34 -0.50
CA PRO A 174 6.79 -18.90 -0.53
C PRO A 174 5.31 -18.49 -0.57
N LEU A 175 5.01 -17.34 0.02
CA LEU A 175 3.67 -16.78 0.03
C LEU A 175 3.15 -16.53 -1.38
N LEU A 176 1.91 -16.99 -1.63
CA LEU A 176 1.23 -16.78 -2.89
C LEU A 176 0.94 -15.29 -3.10
N ALA A 177 1.32 -14.77 -4.27
CA ALA A 177 1.16 -13.36 -4.62
C ALA A 177 -0.30 -12.87 -4.53
N THR A 178 -1.27 -13.77 -4.73
CA THR A 178 -2.71 -13.50 -4.70
C THR A 178 -3.34 -13.58 -3.31
N ALA A 179 -2.65 -14.18 -2.33
CA ALA A 179 -3.17 -14.30 -0.97
C ALA A 179 -3.28 -12.91 -0.33
N THR A 180 -4.34 -12.70 0.47
CA THR A 180 -4.52 -11.47 1.23
C THR A 180 -3.70 -11.51 2.52
N LEU A 181 -3.27 -10.36 3.02
CA LEU A 181 -2.51 -10.31 4.28
C LEU A 181 -3.35 -10.73 5.48
N SER A 182 -4.67 -10.58 5.44
CA SER A 182 -5.59 -11.14 6.44
C SER A 182 -5.61 -12.68 6.44
N GLU A 183 -5.41 -13.33 5.28
CA GLU A 183 -5.27 -14.79 5.23
C GLU A 183 -3.91 -15.24 5.76
N VAL A 184 -2.85 -14.47 5.44
CA VAL A 184 -1.48 -14.77 5.87
C VAL A 184 -1.31 -14.48 7.37
N PHE A 185 -1.91 -13.40 7.88
CA PHE A 185 -1.85 -12.94 9.27
C PHE A 185 -3.27 -12.78 9.81
N PRO A 186 -3.92 -13.89 10.23
CA PRO A 186 -5.26 -13.84 10.81
C PRO A 186 -5.28 -13.08 12.14
N ASP A 187 -4.16 -13.14 12.87
CA ASP A 187 -3.89 -12.35 14.06
C ASP A 187 -2.89 -11.23 13.75
N ALA A 188 -2.97 -10.14 14.51
CA ALA A 188 -2.02 -9.05 14.39
C ALA A 188 -0.57 -9.54 14.58
N PRO A 189 0.37 -9.14 13.71
CA PRO A 189 1.77 -9.47 13.86
C PRO A 189 2.32 -9.03 15.23
N ARG A 190 3.11 -9.88 15.89
CA ARG A 190 3.58 -9.64 17.24
C ARG A 190 4.74 -8.64 17.27
N GLY A 191 4.70 -7.69 18.19
CA GLY A 191 5.83 -6.77 18.40
C GLY A 191 7.15 -7.51 18.68
N GLY A 192 8.26 -6.96 18.18
CA GLY A 192 9.62 -7.51 18.40
C GLY A 192 9.93 -8.82 17.67
N HIS A 193 9.04 -9.28 16.79
CA HIS A 193 9.28 -10.45 15.94
C HIS A 193 9.55 -10.02 14.50
N VAL A 194 10.41 -10.76 13.81
CA VAL A 194 10.47 -10.79 12.35
C VAL A 194 9.30 -11.63 11.85
N HIS A 195 8.56 -11.07 10.91
CA HIS A 195 7.34 -11.63 10.34
C HIS A 195 7.55 -12.19 8.94
N ILE A 196 8.45 -11.57 8.18
CA ILE A 196 8.71 -11.91 6.78
C ILE A 196 10.21 -12.04 6.55
N ILE A 197 10.60 -13.12 5.89
CA ILE A 197 11.91 -13.25 5.26
C ILE A 197 11.76 -12.99 3.77
N VAL A 198 12.57 -12.07 3.27
CA VAL A 198 12.60 -11.65 1.88
C VAL A 198 13.80 -12.31 1.21
N GLU A 199 13.55 -13.11 0.19
CA GLU A 199 14.58 -13.70 -0.64
C GLU A 199 14.54 -13.08 -2.03
N ALA A 200 15.65 -12.44 -2.40
CA ALA A 200 15.84 -11.94 -3.75
C ALA A 200 16.20 -13.12 -4.67
N PRO A 201 15.73 -13.12 -5.94
CA PRO A 201 16.19 -14.11 -6.89
C PRO A 201 17.71 -13.96 -7.02
N LEU A 202 18.42 -15.08 -7.01
CA LEU A 202 19.87 -15.08 -7.26
C LEU A 202 20.09 -14.39 -8.60
N SER A 203 20.57 -13.15 -8.54
CA SER A 203 21.02 -12.44 -9.73
C SER A 203 22.06 -13.34 -10.35
N SER A 204 21.84 -13.74 -11.61
CA SER A 204 22.91 -14.26 -12.43
C SER A 204 23.97 -13.17 -12.44
N GLN A 205 24.98 -13.32 -11.57
CA GLN A 205 26.23 -12.61 -11.73
C GLN A 205 26.73 -13.04 -13.10
N SER A 206 26.44 -12.24 -14.13
CA SER A 206 27.18 -12.34 -15.38
C SER A 206 28.65 -12.28 -14.96
N PRO A 207 29.49 -13.26 -15.36
CA PRO A 207 30.89 -13.23 -15.02
C PRO A 207 31.41 -11.89 -15.53
N ARG A 208 31.91 -11.06 -14.62
CA ARG A 208 32.55 -9.79 -14.96
C ARG A 208 33.50 -10.09 -16.11
N ARG A 209 33.18 -9.62 -17.31
CA ARG A 209 34.08 -9.77 -18.47
C ARG A 209 35.44 -9.27 -18.00
N PRO A 210 36.53 -10.05 -18.13
CA PRO A 210 37.86 -9.53 -17.84
C PRO A 210 38.03 -8.26 -18.65
N ARG A 211 38.46 -7.15 -18.01
CA ARG A 211 38.91 -5.97 -18.74
C ARG A 211 40.07 -6.41 -19.61
N VAL A 212 39.81 -6.64 -20.89
CA VAL A 212 40.88 -6.76 -21.88
C VAL A 212 41.55 -5.39 -21.92
N LEU A 213 42.73 -5.27 -21.31
CA LEU A 213 43.63 -4.18 -21.63
C LEU A 213 44.05 -4.39 -23.08
N VAL A 214 43.46 -3.60 -23.99
CA VAL A 214 44.03 -3.41 -25.32
C VAL A 214 45.33 -2.62 -25.13
N ALA A 215 46.46 -3.33 -25.18
CA ALA A 215 47.77 -2.71 -25.35
C ALA A 215 47.83 -2.12 -26.77
N SER A 216 47.78 -0.80 -26.87
CA SER A 216 48.07 -0.09 -28.11
C SER A 216 49.55 -0.29 -28.47
N LEU A 217 49.82 -1.11 -29.47
CA LEU A 217 51.14 -1.18 -30.10
C LEU A 217 51.36 0.09 -30.92
N ILE A 218 52.18 0.98 -30.36
CA ILE A 218 52.81 2.10 -31.04
C ILE A 218 53.81 1.49 -32.04
N MET A 219 53.61 1.73 -33.34
CA MET A 219 54.59 1.45 -34.38
C MET A 219 55.58 2.63 -34.47
N PRO A 220 56.90 2.43 -34.40
CA PRO A 220 57.85 3.46 -34.79
C PRO A 220 58.13 3.42 -36.30
N SER A 221 58.61 4.58 -36.77
CA SER A 221 58.78 5.09 -38.13
C SER A 221 59.39 4.19 -39.19
#